data_AF-A0A6G1R6V3-F1
#
_entry.id   AF-A0A6G1R6V3-F1
#
_cell.length_a   1.000
_cell.length_b   1.000
_cell.length_c   1.000
_cell.angle_alpha   90.00
_cell.angle_beta   90.00
_cell.angle_gamma   90.00
#
_symmetry.space_group_name_H-M   'P 1'
#
loop_
_entity.id
_entity.type
_entity.pdbx_description
1 polymer ?
#
loop_
_entity_poly.entity_id
_entity_poly.type
_entity_poly.pdbx_seq_one_letter_code
_entity_poly.pdbx_strand_id
1 'polypeptide(L)'
;SCGIDEWAPARSEACFNRTVEFLSWSEPLSWALLTPTVFLMLLMAGLAVLFALNASTPVVRSAGGKMCFLMLGSLACACSSLFCYFGEPTRLACLLRLPLFSISFSVFLSCVATRSFQVICIFKLNARWPALYEAW
;
A
#
# COMPACT_ATOMS: atom_id res chain seq x y z
N SER A 1 16.36 -29.11 27.76
CA SER A 1 16.04 -28.37 26.52
C SER A 1 14.67 -27.75 26.70
N CYS A 2 14.50 -26.46 26.36
CA CYS A 2 13.19 -25.80 26.46
C CYS A 2 12.29 -26.14 25.25
N GLY A 3 10.98 -25.88 25.37
CA GLY A 3 10.02 -26.03 24.28
C GLY A 3 10.24 -25.03 23.13
N ILE A 4 9.50 -25.20 22.02
CA ILE A 4 9.63 -24.38 20.79
C ILE A 4 9.33 -22.89 21.02
N ASP A 5 8.50 -22.57 22.02
CA ASP A 5 8.11 -21.20 22.40
C ASP A 5 8.81 -20.67 23.65
N GLU A 6 9.80 -21.41 24.14
CA GLU A 6 10.53 -21.10 25.36
C GLU A 6 12.02 -20.91 25.09
N TRP A 7 12.67 -20.14 25.95
CA TRP A 7 14.10 -19.92 25.91
C TRP A 7 14.69 -19.91 27.32
N ALA A 8 15.97 -20.24 27.46
CA ALA A 8 16.69 -20.19 28.74
C ALA A 8 17.98 -19.37 28.57
N PRO A 9 18.28 -18.44 29.50
CA PRO A 9 19.58 -17.78 29.57
C PRO A 9 20.72 -18.78 29.77
N ALA A 10 21.94 -18.41 29.37
CA ALA A 10 23.12 -19.23 29.61
C ALA A 10 23.27 -19.54 31.12
N ARG A 11 23.32 -20.84 31.47
CA ARG A 11 23.37 -21.38 32.85
C ARG A 11 22.08 -21.27 33.68
N SER A 12 20.92 -20.98 33.08
CA SER A 12 19.64 -21.07 33.77
C SER A 12 19.08 -22.50 33.72
N GLU A 13 18.59 -22.98 34.86
CA GLU A 13 17.85 -24.25 34.99
C GLU A 13 16.36 -24.08 34.63
N ALA A 14 15.89 -22.84 34.45
CA ALA A 14 14.50 -22.50 34.17
C ALA A 14 14.29 -22.05 32.72
N CYS A 15 13.17 -22.47 32.14
CA CYS A 15 12.70 -22.03 30.83
C CYS A 15 11.73 -20.85 30.99
N PHE A 16 11.86 -19.84 30.14
CA PHE A 16 11.00 -18.67 30.10
C PHE A 16 10.26 -18.62 28.76
N ASN A 17 9.00 -18.20 28.79
CA ASN A 17 8.26 -17.94 27.55
C ASN A 17 8.94 -16.81 26.76
N ARG A 18 9.01 -16.99 25.44
CA ARG A 18 9.51 -15.99 24.51
C ARG A 18 8.62 -14.75 24.54
N THR A 19 9.24 -13.58 24.71
CA THR A 19 8.57 -12.29 24.62
C THR A 19 8.23 -12.00 23.16
N VAL A 20 6.96 -11.68 22.87
CA VAL A 20 6.52 -11.26 21.55
C VAL A 20 6.74 -9.75 21.44
N GLU A 21 7.63 -9.32 20.55
CA GLU A 21 7.77 -7.90 20.24
C GLU A 21 6.66 -7.44 19.28
N PHE A 22 5.99 -6.36 19.64
CA PHE A 22 4.96 -5.73 18.83
C PHE A 22 5.08 -4.21 18.93
N LEU A 23 4.57 -3.50 17.91
CA LEU A 23 4.48 -2.04 17.96
C LEU A 23 3.34 -1.65 18.89
N SER A 24 3.67 -1.32 20.14
CA SER A 24 2.70 -0.82 21.10
C SER A 24 2.25 0.60 20.72
N TRP A 25 1.02 0.97 21.08
CA TRP A 25 0.49 2.32 20.86
C TRP A 25 1.23 3.40 21.66
N SER A 26 1.93 3.01 22.73
CA SER A 26 2.70 3.92 23.58
C SER A 26 4.10 4.23 23.06
N GLU A 27 4.62 3.44 22.10
CA GLU A 27 5.97 3.65 21.58
C GLU A 27 6.05 4.87 20.64
N PRO A 28 7.10 5.71 20.74
CA PRO A 28 7.26 6.89 19.88
C PRO A 28 7.41 6.51 18.40
N LEU A 29 8.03 5.35 18.12
CA LEU A 29 8.11 4.78 16.77
C LEU A 29 6.72 4.58 16.17
N SER A 30 5.76 4.17 16.99
CA SER A 30 4.42 3.90 16.50
C SER A 30 3.73 5.18 16.02
N TRP A 31 3.86 6.27 16.77
CA TRP A 31 3.37 7.59 16.37
C TRP A 31 4.08 8.14 15.13
N ALA A 32 5.40 7.93 15.03
CA ALA A 32 6.17 8.33 13.86
C ALA A 32 5.72 7.63 12.56
N LEU A 33 5.17 6.42 12.66
CA LEU A 33 4.61 5.66 11.53
C LEU A 33 3.13 5.97 11.28
N LEU A 34 2.33 6.13 12.33
CA LEU A 34 0.89 6.42 12.23
C LEU A 34 0.64 7.81 11.65
N THR A 35 1.39 8.83 12.07
CA THR A 35 1.19 10.21 11.63
C THR A 35 1.26 10.39 10.10
N PRO A 36 2.32 9.96 9.39
CA PRO A 36 2.34 10.04 7.94
C PRO A 36 1.31 9.11 7.28
N THR A 37 1.01 7.95 7.88
CA THR A 37 0.02 7.01 7.33
C THR A 37 -1.39 7.60 7.33
N VAL A 38 -1.80 8.21 8.44
CA VAL A 38 -3.09 8.90 8.57
C VAL A 38 -3.15 10.10 7.63
N PHE A 39 -2.07 10.88 7.57
CA PHE A 39 -1.99 12.02 6.65
C PHE A 39 -2.14 11.57 5.18
N LEU A 40 -1.44 10.51 4.78
CA LEU A 40 -1.55 9.96 3.43
C LEU A 40 -2.97 9.47 3.15
N MET A 41 -3.61 8.76 4.09
CA MET A 41 -5.00 8.33 3.95
C MET A 41 -5.96 9.51 3.74
N LEU A 42 -5.79 10.60 4.48
CA LEU A 42 -6.61 11.81 4.33
C LEU A 42 -6.40 12.47 2.96
N LEU A 43 -5.15 12.59 2.51
CA LEU A 43 -4.84 13.10 1.18
C LEU A 43 -5.45 12.23 0.09
N MET A 44 -5.33 10.92 0.19
CA MET A 44 -5.87 9.95 -0.77
C MET A 44 -7.39 9.99 -0.83
N ALA A 45 -8.06 10.09 0.33
CA ALA A 45 -9.50 10.29 0.41
C ALA A 45 -9.91 11.63 -0.22
N GLY A 46 -9.19 12.72 0.07
CA GLY A 46 -9.43 14.03 -0.52
C GLY A 46 -9.29 14.02 -2.05
N LEU A 47 -8.25 13.38 -2.57
CA LEU A 47 -8.05 13.21 -4.01
C LEU A 47 -9.14 12.36 -4.65
N ALA A 48 -9.56 11.26 -4.00
CA ALA A 48 -10.64 10.42 -4.48
C ALA A 48 -11.97 11.18 -4.54
N VAL A 49 -12.30 11.96 -3.51
CA VAL A 49 -13.49 12.82 -3.48
C VAL A 49 -13.41 13.89 -4.56
N LEU A 50 -12.27 14.57 -4.70
CA LEU A 50 -12.06 15.59 -5.71
C LEU A 50 -12.25 15.02 -7.12
N PHE A 51 -11.69 13.84 -7.40
CA PHE A 51 -11.89 13.17 -8.68
C PHE A 51 -13.31 12.65 -8.88
N ALA A 52 -14.01 12.23 -7.83
CA ALA A 52 -15.42 11.83 -7.92
C ALA A 52 -16.32 13.03 -8.24
N LEU A 53 -16.11 14.17 -7.59
CA LEU A 53 -16.85 15.41 -7.85
C LEU A 53 -16.57 15.95 -9.25
N ASN A 54 -15.32 15.87 -9.70
CA ASN A 54 -14.89 16.30 -11.02
C ASN A 54 -14.90 15.15 -12.04
N ALA A 55 -15.65 14.07 -11.81
CA ALA A 55 -15.65 12.89 -12.67
C ALA A 55 -16.12 13.17 -14.10
N SER A 56 -16.90 14.25 -14.30
CA SER A 56 -17.34 14.76 -15.60
C SER A 56 -16.27 15.59 -16.33
N THR A 57 -15.20 16.00 -15.65
CA THR A 57 -14.15 16.83 -16.26
C THR A 57 -13.22 15.99 -17.14
N PRO A 58 -12.80 16.51 -18.31
CA PRO A 58 -11.89 15.81 -19.21
C PRO A 58 -10.54 15.49 -18.58
N VAL A 59 -10.16 16.21 -17.51
CA VAL A 59 -8.92 16.00 -16.75
C VAL A 59 -8.91 14.63 -16.06
N VAL A 60 -9.99 14.23 -15.39
CA VAL A 60 -10.08 12.91 -14.74
C VAL A 60 -10.08 11.78 -15.78
N ARG A 61 -10.74 12.03 -16.91
CA ARG A 61 -10.86 11.07 -18.00
C ARG A 61 -9.55 10.87 -18.76
N SER A 62 -8.76 11.93 -18.95
CA SER A 62 -7.44 11.87 -19.62
C SER A 62 -6.35 11.31 -18.69
N ALA A 63 -6.37 11.65 -17.41
CA ALA A 63 -5.39 11.17 -16.43
C ALA A 63 -5.51 9.66 -16.16
N GLY A 64 -6.67 9.06 -16.45
CA GLY A 64 -6.81 7.61 -16.50
C GLY A 64 -8.14 7.04 -16.00
N GLY A 65 -9.12 7.88 -15.66
CA GLY A 65 -10.47 7.49 -15.27
C GLY A 65 -10.47 6.38 -14.22
N LYS A 66 -11.05 5.22 -14.56
CA LYS A 66 -11.12 4.02 -13.71
C LYS A 66 -9.77 3.58 -13.13
N MET A 67 -8.67 3.69 -13.88
CA MET A 67 -7.35 3.24 -13.39
C MET A 67 -6.82 4.12 -12.25
N CYS A 68 -7.15 5.43 -12.27
CA CYS A 68 -6.75 6.34 -11.20
C CYS A 68 -7.48 5.99 -9.89
N PHE A 69 -8.78 5.70 -9.96
CA PHE A 69 -9.53 5.19 -8.80
C PHE A 69 -8.98 3.85 -8.28
N LEU A 70 -8.57 2.95 -9.18
CA LEU A 70 -7.95 1.69 -8.79
C LEU A 70 -6.61 1.92 -8.07
N MET A 71 -5.75 2.82 -8.57
CA MET A 71 -4.49 3.19 -7.92
C MET A 71 -4.73 3.84 -6.55
N LEU A 72 -5.72 4.74 -6.45
CA LEU A 72 -6.04 5.40 -5.20
C LEU A 72 -6.56 4.41 -4.16
N GLY A 73 -7.45 3.51 -4.56
CA GLY A 73 -8.00 2.46 -3.72
C GLY A 73 -6.93 1.45 -3.26
N SER A 74 -6.06 1.00 -4.16
CA SER A 74 -5.00 0.05 -3.80
C SER A 74 -3.99 0.67 -2.83
N LEU A 75 -3.60 1.92 -3.03
CA LEU A 75 -2.72 2.62 -2.10
C LEU A 75 -3.41 2.86 -0.74
N ALA A 76 -4.70 3.21 -0.71
CA ALA A 76 -5.46 3.33 0.54
C ALA A 76 -5.57 1.98 1.29
N CYS A 77 -5.78 0.87 0.58
CA CYS A 77 -5.75 -0.47 1.17
C CYS A 77 -4.36 -0.82 1.72
N ALA A 78 -3.29 -0.47 1.02
CA ALA A 78 -1.93 -0.65 1.50
C ALA A 78 -1.67 0.18 2.78
N CYS A 79 -2.11 1.43 2.83
CA CYS A 79 -2.07 2.26 4.04
C CYS A 79 -2.91 1.68 5.18
N SER A 80 -4.08 1.12 4.87
CA SER A 80 -4.94 0.47 5.86
C SER A 80 -4.27 -0.77 6.46
N SER A 81 -3.50 -1.51 5.65
CA SER A 81 -2.77 -2.69 6.13
C SER A 81 -1.70 -2.35 7.16
N LEU A 82 -1.12 -1.14 7.13
CA LEU A 82 -0.18 -0.66 8.16
C LEU A 82 -0.85 -0.59 9.54
N PHE A 83 -2.14 -0.30 9.65
CA PHE A 83 -2.82 -0.30 10.95
C PHE A 83 -2.87 -1.69 11.59
N CYS A 84 -2.88 -2.76 10.79
CA CYS A 84 -2.78 -4.14 11.29
C CYS A 84 -1.39 -4.46 11.88
N TYR A 85 -0.40 -3.57 11.73
CA TYR A 85 0.93 -3.71 12.31
C TYR A 85 0.99 -3.25 13.79
N PHE A 86 -0.01 -2.51 14.28
CA PHE A 86 -0.02 -1.88 15.61
C PHE A 86 -0.87 -2.65 16.62
N GLY A 87 -0.43 -2.64 17.88
CA GLY A 87 -1.10 -3.30 19.00
C GLY A 87 -0.78 -4.78 19.12
N GLU A 88 -1.54 -5.46 19.98
CA GLU A 88 -1.33 -6.87 20.29
C GLU A 88 -1.73 -7.75 19.09
N PRO A 89 -0.87 -8.71 18.68
CA PRO A 89 -1.11 -9.49 17.48
C PRO A 89 -2.32 -10.42 17.64
N THR A 90 -3.40 -10.11 16.92
CA THR A 90 -4.54 -11.03 16.78
C THR A 90 -4.29 -12.01 15.63
N ARG A 91 -4.84 -13.24 15.71
CA ARG A 91 -4.68 -14.25 14.64
C ARG A 91 -5.12 -13.73 13.27
N LEU A 92 -6.23 -12.99 13.22
CA LEU A 92 -6.75 -12.39 11.99
C LEU A 92 -5.80 -11.33 11.42
N ALA A 93 -5.34 -10.40 12.26
CA ALA A 93 -4.39 -9.38 11.81
C ALA A 93 -3.10 -10.02 11.29
N CYS A 94 -2.56 -11.02 11.99
CA CYS A 94 -1.34 -11.72 11.58
C CYS A 94 -1.46 -12.35 10.18
N LEU A 95 -2.58 -13.03 9.91
CA LEU A 95 -2.81 -13.68 8.62
C LEU A 95 -3.08 -12.69 7.48
N LEU A 96 -3.76 -11.58 7.76
CA LEU A 96 -4.16 -10.60 6.74
C LEU A 96 -3.06 -9.59 6.42
N ARG A 97 -2.20 -9.26 7.37
CA ARG A 97 -1.22 -8.17 7.30
C ARG A 97 -0.29 -8.24 6.09
N LEU A 98 0.33 -9.40 5.86
CA LEU A 98 1.28 -9.60 4.77
C LEU A 98 0.60 -9.70 3.38
N PRO A 99 -0.43 -10.54 3.17
CA PRO A 99 -1.07 -10.65 1.86
C PRO A 99 -1.81 -9.38 1.47
N LEU A 100 -2.47 -8.70 2.41
CA LEU A 100 -3.21 -7.47 2.12
C LEU A 100 -2.27 -6.37 1.61
N PHE A 101 -1.12 -6.19 2.27
CA PHE A 101 -0.10 -5.25 1.82
C PHE A 101 0.47 -5.66 0.45
N SER A 102 0.88 -6.92 0.32
CA SER A 102 1.52 -7.44 -0.89
C SER A 102 0.64 -7.34 -2.13
N ILE A 103 -0.64 -7.75 -2.03
CA ILE A 103 -1.59 -7.71 -3.14
C ILE A 103 -1.89 -6.25 -3.51
N SER A 104 -2.19 -5.40 -2.52
CA SER A 104 -2.50 -3.99 -2.76
C SER A 104 -1.35 -3.26 -3.44
N PHE A 105 -0.12 -3.46 -2.94
CA PHE A 105 1.07 -2.86 -3.51
C PHE A 105 1.39 -3.40 -4.92
N SER A 106 1.19 -4.69 -5.17
CA SER A 106 1.37 -5.28 -6.49
C SER A 106 0.39 -4.73 -7.52
N VAL A 107 -0.87 -4.53 -7.14
CA VAL A 107 -1.88 -3.90 -7.99
C VAL A 107 -1.48 -2.45 -8.29
N PHE A 108 -1.06 -1.69 -7.28
CA PHE A 108 -0.56 -0.32 -7.47
C PHE A 108 0.58 -0.26 -8.48
N LEU A 109 1.64 -1.07 -8.29
CA LEU A 109 2.79 -1.12 -9.20
C LEU A 109 2.39 -1.54 -10.61
N SER A 110 1.48 -2.51 -10.74
CA SER A 110 0.99 -2.99 -12.04
C SER A 110 0.23 -1.90 -12.80
N CYS A 111 -0.61 -1.11 -12.10
CA CYS A 111 -1.28 0.04 -12.69
C CYS A 111 -0.28 1.11 -13.13
N VAL A 112 0.73 1.42 -12.32
CA VAL A 112 1.78 2.40 -12.65
C VAL A 112 2.58 1.94 -13.87
N ALA A 113 3.02 0.69 -13.89
CA ALA A 113 3.75 0.10 -15.01
C ALA A 113 2.94 0.17 -16.31
N THR A 114 1.64 -0.18 -16.25
CA THR A 114 0.73 -0.10 -17.41
C THR A 114 0.63 1.33 -17.94
N ARG A 115 0.50 2.32 -17.05
CA ARG A 115 0.43 3.74 -17.45
C ARG A 115 1.74 4.23 -18.05
N SER A 116 2.87 3.91 -17.43
CA SER A 116 4.19 4.24 -17.96
C SER A 116 4.42 3.61 -19.33
N PHE A 117 4.04 2.34 -19.52
CA PHE A 117 4.16 1.65 -20.79
C PHE A 117 3.29 2.30 -21.88
N GLN A 118 2.04 2.65 -21.59
CA GLN A 118 1.17 3.37 -22.52
C GLN A 118 1.78 4.70 -22.97
N VAL A 119 2.32 5.48 -22.03
CA VAL A 119 2.98 6.75 -22.34
C VAL A 119 4.19 6.53 -23.25
N ILE A 120 5.04 5.55 -22.95
CA ILE A 120 6.20 5.20 -23.79
C ILE A 120 5.74 4.78 -25.18
N CYS A 121 4.70 3.95 -25.29
CA CYS A 121 4.14 3.53 -26.57
C CYS A 121 3.62 4.71 -27.38
N ILE A 122 2.89 5.65 -26.78
CA ILE A 122 2.39 6.86 -27.47
C ILE A 122 3.57 7.68 -28.02
N PHE A 123 4.59 7.95 -27.20
CA PHE A 123 5.74 8.73 -27.64
C PHE A 123 6.59 7.99 -28.69
N LYS A 124 6.81 6.68 -28.53
CA LYS A 124 7.56 5.86 -29.50
C LYS A 124 6.79 5.67 -30.81
N LEU A 125 5.48 5.50 -30.76
CA LEU A 125 4.62 5.39 -31.94
C LEU A 125 4.61 6.72 -32.70
N ASN A 126 4.46 7.85 -32.00
CA ASN A 126 4.54 9.18 -32.60
C ASN A 126 5.91 9.42 -33.26
N ALA A 127 7.01 9.06 -32.58
CA ALA A 127 8.36 9.20 -33.14
C ALA A 127 8.68 8.25 -34.30
N ARG A 128 7.99 7.10 -34.41
CA ARG A 128 8.29 6.05 -35.40
C ARG A 128 7.30 6.03 -36.58
N TRP A 129 6.07 6.53 -36.40
CA TRP A 129 4.99 6.54 -37.40
C TRP A 129 4.05 7.75 -37.23
N PRO A 130 4.50 8.98 -37.56
CA PRO A 130 3.69 10.19 -37.42
C PRO A 130 2.42 10.18 -38.29
N ALA A 131 2.43 9.47 -39.42
CA ALA A 131 1.30 9.37 -40.35
C ALA A 131 0.08 8.60 -39.80
N LEU A 132 0.23 7.78 -38.76
CA LEU A 132 -0.89 7.06 -38.13
C LEU A 132 -1.59 7.86 -37.03
N TYR A 133 -0.92 8.87 -36.46
CA TYR A 133 -1.52 9.73 -35.42
C TYR A 133 -2.48 10.76 -36.03
N GLU A 134 -2.19 11.30 -37.21
CA GLU A 134 -3.10 12.19 -37.97
C GLU A 134 -4.34 11.47 -38.52
N ALA A 135 -4.36 10.12 -38.51
CA ALA A 135 -5.47 9.31 -39.02
C ALA A 135 -6.41 8.79 -37.91
N TRP A 136 -6.13 9.10 -36.63
CA TRP A 136 -6.92 8.69 -35.44
C TRP A 136 -7.56 9.90 -34.76
#